data_AF-A0A7G8IYC4-F1
#
_entry.id   AF-A0A7G8IYC4-F1
#
_cell.length_a   1.000
_cell.length_b   1.000
_cell.length_c   1.000
_cell.angle_alpha   90.00
_cell.angle_beta   90.00
_cell.angle_gamma   90.00
#
_symmetry.space_group_name_H-M   'P 1'
#
loop_
_entity.id
_entity.type
_entity.pdbx_description
1 polymer ?
#
loop_
_entity_poly.entity_id
_entity_poly.type
_entity_poly.pdbx_seq_one_letter_code
_entity_poly.pdbx_strand_id
1 'polypeptide(L)'
;MRFFTVILLGFLLLGFGPTAFANDLSISASGRNREVTLNKLLSQVPEGAAMTDASCKRIGIAGLNYQYRCSVAWEFRNQYLGAS
;
A
#
# COMPACT_ATOMS: atom_id res chain seq x y z
N MET A 1 -21.41 -21.87 -38.10
CA MET A 1 -21.39 -22.45 -36.74
C MET A 1 -19.99 -22.79 -36.21
N ARG A 2 -18.89 -22.50 -36.91
CA ARG A 2 -17.50 -22.80 -36.44
C ARG A 2 -16.75 -21.60 -35.86
N PHE A 3 -17.17 -20.39 -36.21
CA PHE A 3 -16.53 -19.15 -35.73
C PHE A 3 -16.97 -18.75 -34.32
N PHE A 4 -18.22 -19.05 -33.93
CA PHE A 4 -18.73 -18.77 -32.59
C PHE A 4 -18.01 -19.57 -31.50
N THR A 5 -17.59 -20.79 -31.80
CA THR A 5 -16.88 -21.68 -30.86
C THR A 5 -15.48 -21.17 -30.51
N VAL A 6 -14.80 -20.51 -31.45
CA VAL A 6 -13.45 -19.96 -31.24
C VAL A 6 -13.49 -18.71 -30.35
N ILE A 7 -14.51 -17.88 -30.53
CA ILE A 7 -14.69 -16.66 -29.71
C ILE A 7 -15.02 -17.03 -28.26
N LEU A 8 -15.83 -18.07 -28.05
CA LEU A 8 -16.25 -18.52 -26.73
C LEU A 8 -15.09 -19.22 -25.96
N LEU A 9 -14.18 -19.91 -26.66
CA LEU A 9 -12.98 -20.48 -26.05
C LEU A 9 -11.94 -19.41 -25.66
N GLY A 10 -11.84 -18.32 -26.44
CA GLY A 10 -10.92 -17.22 -26.15
C GLY A 10 -11.28 -16.42 -24.88
N PHE A 11 -12.57 -16.33 -24.56
CA PHE A 11 -13.04 -15.64 -23.35
C PHE A 11 -12.74 -16.41 -22.05
N LEU A 12 -12.68 -17.75 -22.11
CA LEU A 12 -12.40 -18.59 -20.94
C LEU A 12 -10.94 -18.52 -20.45
N LEU A 13 -9.99 -18.15 -21.33
CA LEU A 13 -8.57 -18.06 -21.01
C LEU A 13 -8.13 -16.71 -20.40
N LEU A 14 -9.02 -15.72 -20.35
CA LEU A 14 -8.73 -14.39 -19.77
C LEU A 14 -9.13 -14.26 -18.29
N GLY A 15 -9.70 -15.31 -17.69
CA GLY A 15 -10.26 -15.27 -16.33
C GLY A 15 -9.29 -15.54 -15.18
N PHE A 16 -8.08 -16.07 -15.44
CA PHE A 16 -7.11 -16.46 -14.41
C PHE A 16 -5.74 -15.81 -14.68
N GLY A 17 -5.69 -14.48 -14.61
CA GLY A 17 -4.42 -13.78 -14.38
C GLY A 17 -4.05 -13.90 -12.90
N PRO A 18 -2.75 -14.00 -12.53
CA PRO A 18 -2.35 -13.93 -11.13
C PRO A 18 -2.85 -12.61 -10.55
N THR A 19 -3.73 -12.68 -9.56
CA THR A 19 -4.07 -11.54 -8.71
C THR A 19 -2.79 -11.14 -8.00
N ALA A 20 -2.09 -10.13 -8.52
CA ALA A 20 -1.01 -9.48 -7.80
C ALA A 20 -1.63 -8.83 -6.56
N PHE A 21 -1.60 -9.55 -5.44
CA PHE A 21 -1.94 -8.97 -4.15
C PHE A 21 -0.89 -7.90 -3.86
N ALA A 22 -1.30 -6.63 -3.97
CA ALA A 22 -0.51 -5.53 -3.48
C ALA A 22 -0.49 -5.64 -1.95
N ASN A 23 0.51 -6.35 -1.41
CA ASN A 23 0.73 -6.48 0.02
C ASN A 23 1.40 -5.23 0.64
N ASP A 24 1.65 -4.20 -0.18
CA ASP A 24 2.12 -2.90 0.29
C ASP A 24 0.99 -2.18 1.02
N LEU A 25 1.06 -2.21 2.35
CA LEU A 25 0.19 -1.49 3.27
C LEU A 25 0.83 -0.15 3.55
N SER A 26 0.03 0.93 3.60
CA SER A 26 0.54 2.25 3.97
C SER A 26 -0.45 3.04 4.80
N ILE A 27 0.07 3.88 5.69
CA ILE A 27 -0.70 4.83 6.48
C ILE A 27 -0.06 6.21 6.38
N SER A 28 -0.89 7.25 6.54
CA SER A 28 -0.41 8.62 6.56
C SER A 28 -1.10 9.44 7.65
N ALA A 29 -0.38 10.40 8.19
CA ALA A 29 -0.89 11.34 9.17
C ALA A 29 -0.28 12.73 8.96
N SER A 30 -0.97 13.76 9.43
CA SER A 30 -0.46 15.13 9.42
C SER A 30 -0.33 15.68 10.84
N GLY A 31 0.68 16.52 11.07
CA GLY A 31 0.92 17.16 12.36
C GLY A 31 1.93 18.30 12.27
N ARG A 32 2.02 19.13 13.32
CA ARG A 32 2.95 20.28 13.33
C ARG A 32 4.41 19.89 13.56
N ASN A 33 4.65 18.76 14.23
CA ASN A 33 5.99 18.26 14.51
C ASN A 33 6.24 16.98 13.68
N ARG A 34 7.34 16.96 12.95
CA ARG A 34 7.71 15.87 12.04
C ARG A 34 7.94 14.57 12.80
N GLU A 35 8.79 14.62 13.82
CA GLU A 35 9.27 13.46 14.58
C GLU A 35 8.14 12.80 15.35
N VAL A 36 7.29 13.60 16.01
CA VAL A 36 6.11 13.10 16.73
C VAL A 36 5.13 12.44 15.79
N THR A 37 4.88 13.05 14.62
CA THR A 37 3.93 12.50 13.64
C THR A 37 4.47 11.21 13.05
N LEU A 38 5.75 11.16 12.68
CA LEU A 38 6.38 9.96 12.14
C LEU A 38 6.43 8.82 13.17
N ASN A 39 6.84 9.09 14.40
CA ASN A 39 6.92 8.07 15.46
C ASN A 39 5.54 7.48 15.77
N LYS A 40 4.48 8.30 15.75
CA LYS A 40 3.10 7.82 15.90
C LYS A 40 2.66 6.90 14.76
N LEU A 41 3.16 7.10 13.55
CA LEU A 41 2.91 6.20 12.43
C LEU A 41 3.71 4.91 12.57
N LEU A 42 5.00 5.01 12.93
CA LEU A 42 5.86 3.85 13.16
C LEU A 42 5.33 2.95 14.27
N SER A 43 4.73 3.50 15.33
CA SER A 43 4.11 2.71 16.40
C SER A 43 2.86 1.93 15.98
N GLN A 44 2.32 2.19 14.79
CA GLN A 44 1.17 1.47 14.22
C GLN A 44 1.60 0.39 13.23
N VAL A 45 2.90 0.33 12.89
CA VAL A 45 3.43 -0.73 12.04
C VAL A 45 3.44 -2.03 12.83
N PRO A 46 2.78 -3.09 12.33
CA PRO A 46 2.73 -4.37 13.02
C PRO A 46 4.12 -4.97 13.19
N GLU A 47 4.34 -5.68 14.31
CA GLU A 47 5.56 -6.46 14.49
C GLU A 47 5.70 -7.52 13.38
N GLY A 48 6.94 -7.76 12.93
CA GLY A 48 7.22 -8.71 11.85
C GLY A 48 6.98 -8.17 10.43
N ALA A 49 6.43 -6.96 10.28
CA ALA A 49 6.35 -6.27 9.00
C ALA A 49 7.71 -5.69 8.59
N ALA A 50 8.01 -5.72 7.29
CA ALA A 50 9.19 -5.08 6.72
C ALA A 50 8.80 -3.70 6.19
N MET A 51 9.46 -2.65 6.69
CA MET A 51 9.24 -1.28 6.22
C MET A 51 9.75 -1.12 4.79
N THR A 52 8.89 -0.61 3.89
CA THR A 52 9.18 -0.36 2.48
C THR A 52 9.33 1.13 2.16
N ASP A 53 8.61 2.01 2.88
CA ASP A 53 8.78 3.46 2.78
C ASP A 53 8.56 4.16 4.13
N ALA A 54 9.29 5.24 4.35
CA ALA A 54 9.04 6.17 5.44
C ALA A 54 9.39 7.59 4.99
N SER A 55 8.38 8.43 4.80
CA SER A 55 8.54 9.74 4.20
C SER A 55 7.74 10.81 4.92
N CYS A 56 8.28 12.03 4.99
CA CYS A 56 7.58 13.19 5.53
C CYS A 56 7.80 14.40 4.63
N LYS A 57 6.69 15.05 4.26
CA LYS A 57 6.69 16.26 3.44
C LYS A 57 6.10 17.41 4.23
N ARG A 58 6.74 18.57 4.17
CA ARG A 58 6.14 19.82 4.66
C ARG A 58 5.02 20.21 3.71
N ILE A 59 3.83 20.41 4.25
CA ILE A 59 2.66 20.92 3.54
C ILE A 59 2.35 22.33 4.03
N GLY A 60 2.14 23.24 3.08
CA GLY A 60 1.60 24.56 3.38
C GLY A 60 0.12 24.44 3.70
N ILE A 61 -0.33 25.18 4.71
CA ILE A 61 -1.74 25.37 5.05
C ILE A 61 -1.98 26.87 5.02
N ALA A 62 -3.19 27.31 4.65
CA ALA A 62 -3.51 28.72 4.45
C ALA A 62 -2.88 29.65 5.52
N GLY A 63 -2.19 30.70 5.04
CA GLY A 63 -1.36 31.61 5.86
C GLY A 63 0.13 31.25 5.90
N LEU A 64 0.85 31.71 6.93
CA LEU A 64 2.28 31.39 7.20
C LEU A 64 2.47 30.09 8.00
N ASN A 65 1.43 29.26 8.08
CA ASN A 65 1.46 28.02 8.84
C ASN A 65 1.94 26.86 7.97
N TYR A 66 2.66 25.93 8.58
CA TYR A 66 3.04 24.68 7.94
C TYR A 66 2.62 23.50 8.81
N GLN A 67 2.34 22.38 8.16
CA GLN A 67 2.22 21.07 8.77
C GLN A 67 3.18 20.11 8.07
N TYR A 68 3.44 18.98 8.69
CA TYR A 68 4.11 17.84 8.07
C TYR A 68 3.05 16.80 7.76
N ARG A 69 3.05 16.27 6.55
CA ARG A 69 2.34 15.06 6.17
C ARG A 69 3.37 13.94 6.07
N CYS A 70 3.25 12.95 6.94
CA CYS A 70 4.09 11.77 6.95
C CYS A 70 3.32 10.56 6.44
N SER A 71 4.03 9.65 5.80
CA SER A 71 3.55 8.35 5.34
C SER A 71 4.58 7.29 5.68
N VAL A 72 4.10 6.12 6.07
CA VAL A 72 4.91 4.93 6.22
C VAL A 72 4.23 3.80 5.47
N ALA A 73 5.03 2.95 4.82
CA ALA A 73 4.57 1.77 4.12
C ALA A 73 5.36 0.56 4.58
N TRP A 74 4.70 -0.59 4.59
CA TRP A 74 5.27 -1.86 4.97
C TRP A 74 4.64 -3.01 4.19
N GLU A 75 5.37 -4.12 4.13
CA GLU A 75 4.91 -5.38 3.58
C GLU A 75 5.04 -6.49 4.62
N PHE A 76 4.14 -7.47 4.55
CA PHE A 76 4.36 -8.75 5.22
C PHE A 76 5.09 -9.68 4.25
N ARG A 77 6.31 -10.09 4.60
CA ARG A 77 7.01 -11.12 3.84
C ARG A 77 6.15 -12.39 3.88
N ASN A 78 5.94 -13.05 2.74
CA ASN A 78 5.10 -14.26 2.55
C ASN A 78 5.31 -15.43 3.54
N GLN A 79 6.27 -15.34 4.46
CA GLN A 79 6.46 -16.30 5.55
C GLN A 79 5.31 -16.31 6.58
N TYR A 80 4.43 -15.29 6.60
CA TYR A 80 3.28 -15.21 7.52
C TYR A 80 1.93 -15.54 6.88
N LEU A 81 1.87 -15.61 5.54
CA LEU A 81 0.69 -16.03 4.78
C LEU A 81 0.88 -17.51 4.47
N GLY A 82 0.53 -18.36 5.44
CA GLY A 82 0.63 -19.81 5.30
C GLY A 82 0.05 -20.27 3.97
N ALA A 83 0.89 -20.86 3.14
CA ALA A 83 0.45 -21.69 2.04
C ALA A 83 -0.50 -22.74 2.63
N SER A 84 -1.77 -22.66 2.22
CA SER A 84 -2.79 -23.66 2.51
C SER A 84 -3.31 -24.22 1.19
#